data_AF-A0AAD5P3G0-F1
#
_entry.id   AF-A0AAD5P3G0-F1
#
_cell.length_a   1.000
_cell.length_b   1.000
_cell.length_c   1.000
_cell.angle_alpha   90.00
_cell.angle_beta   90.00
_cell.angle_gamma   90.00
#
_symmetry.space_group_name_H-M   'P 1'
#
loop_
_entity.id
_entity.type
_entity.pdbx_description
1 polymer ?
#
loop_
_entity_poly.entity_id
_entity_poly.type
_entity_poly.pdbx_seq_one_letter_code
_entity_poly.pdbx_strand_id
1 'polypeptide(L)'
;MHEGRPHAGDMVANGQIQMMVITSTGDDALDQIDGLKLRRMALAYKVPIITTISGALANVDAIKSLKSNAIKMVALQDYFDTEITTGVGETLQSASASSSI
;
A
#
# COMPACT_ATOMS: atom_id res chain seq x y z
N MET A 1 18.38 9.24 -19.18
CA MET A 1 17.59 9.59 -20.42
C MET A 1 18.47 9.95 -21.61
N HIS A 2 19.80 9.94 -21.48
CA HIS A 2 20.73 10.49 -22.47
C HIS A 2 21.31 9.42 -23.42
N GLU A 3 20.81 8.19 -23.40
CA GLU A 3 21.37 7.04 -24.14
C GLU A 3 20.64 6.74 -25.48
N GLY A 4 19.74 7.60 -25.93
CA GLY A 4 18.94 7.37 -27.15
C GLY A 4 17.61 6.66 -26.90
N ARG A 5 16.91 6.24 -27.96
CA ARG A 5 15.60 5.57 -27.88
C ARG A 5 15.69 4.07 -28.19
N PRO A 6 14.88 3.22 -27.55
CA PRO A 6 13.95 3.57 -26.46
C PRO A 6 14.69 3.76 -25.12
N HIS A 7 14.36 4.80 -24.36
CA HIS A 7 14.81 4.96 -22.98
C HIS A 7 13.69 4.59 -21.99
N ALA A 8 14.01 4.50 -20.70
CA ALA A 8 13.05 4.11 -19.64
C ALA A 8 11.71 4.88 -19.67
N GLY A 9 11.70 6.12 -20.20
CA GLY A 9 10.47 6.90 -20.35
C GLY A 9 9.58 6.42 -21.48
N ASP A 10 10.15 5.97 -22.59
CA ASP A 10 9.40 5.33 -23.66
C ASP A 10 8.78 4.02 -23.16
N MET A 11 9.54 3.24 -22.38
CA MET A 11 9.06 1.99 -21.81
C MET A 11 7.91 2.20 -20.81
N VAL A 12 7.99 3.22 -19.96
CA VAL A 12 6.89 3.61 -19.08
C VAL A 12 5.67 4.06 -19.89
N ALA A 13 5.86 4.92 -20.90
CA ALA A 13 4.77 5.41 -21.75
C ALA A 13 4.07 4.28 -22.54
N ASN A 14 4.83 3.28 -22.96
CA ASN A 14 4.31 2.10 -23.67
C ASN A 14 3.73 1.03 -22.72
N GLY A 15 3.68 1.27 -21.40
CA GLY A 15 3.18 0.31 -20.42
C GLY A 15 4.09 -0.91 -20.20
N GLN A 16 5.33 -0.87 -20.69
CA GLN A 16 6.31 -1.95 -20.57
C GLN A 16 6.95 -2.01 -19.17
N ILE A 17 6.82 -0.95 -18.37
CA ILE A 17 7.24 -0.89 -16.97
C ILE A 17 6.00 -0.71 -16.07
N GLN A 18 5.77 -1.67 -15.17
CA GLN A 18 4.61 -1.65 -14.27
C GLN A 18 4.96 -1.20 -12.83
N MET A 19 6.25 -1.10 -12.50
CA MET A 19 6.75 -0.64 -11.21
C MET A 19 8.20 -0.19 -11.34
N MET A 20 8.63 0.82 -10.57
CA MET A 20 10.02 1.26 -10.52
C MET A 20 10.58 1.28 -9.10
N VAL A 21 11.81 0.80 -8.95
CA VAL A 21 12.59 0.92 -7.72
C VAL A 21 13.69 1.95 -7.96
N ILE A 22 13.65 3.07 -7.24
CA ILE A 22 14.57 4.20 -7.40
C ILE A 22 15.24 4.44 -6.05
N THR A 23 16.42 3.87 -5.85
CA THR A 23 17.23 4.08 -4.65
C THR A 23 18.31 5.11 -4.93
N SER A 24 18.51 6.08 -4.04
CA SER A 24 19.59 7.07 -4.15
C SER A 24 20.47 7.01 -2.89
N THR A 25 21.79 7.07 -3.08
CA THR A 25 22.77 7.22 -1.98
C THR A 25 22.90 8.66 -1.50
N GLY A 26 22.36 9.64 -2.25
CA GLY A 26 22.25 11.04 -1.85
C GLY A 26 23.46 11.92 -2.19
N ASP A 27 24.61 11.31 -2.44
CA ASP A 27 25.88 12.06 -2.54
C ASP A 27 26.21 12.59 -3.94
N ASP A 28 25.61 12.03 -5.00
CA ASP A 28 25.83 12.48 -6.37
C ASP A 28 24.70 13.41 -6.87
N ALA A 29 25.07 14.64 -7.27
CA ALA A 29 24.14 15.63 -7.80
C ALA A 29 23.49 15.18 -9.12
N LEU A 30 24.20 14.42 -9.96
CA LEU A 30 23.66 13.89 -11.21
C LEU A 30 22.59 12.83 -10.93
N ASP A 31 22.85 11.95 -9.97
CA ASP A 31 21.88 10.93 -9.53
C ASP A 31 20.61 11.58 -8.95
N GLN A 32 20.74 12.69 -8.24
CA GLN A 32 19.57 13.44 -7.74
C GLN A 32 18.72 14.02 -8.87
N ILE A 33 19.36 14.58 -9.90
CA ILE A 33 18.68 15.17 -11.06
C ILE A 33 17.95 14.08 -11.87
N ASP A 34 18.64 12.99 -12.21
CA ASP A 34 18.05 11.92 -13.01
C ASP A 34 17.02 11.11 -12.21
N GLY A 35 17.28 10.87 -10.93
CA GLY A 35 16.31 10.29 -10.01
C GLY A 35 15.04 11.15 -9.86
N LEU A 36 15.17 12.48 -9.86
CA LEU A 36 14.02 13.40 -9.84
C LEU A 36 13.19 13.30 -11.12
N LYS A 37 13.84 13.23 -12.29
CA LYS A 37 13.15 13.04 -13.58
C LYS A 37 12.38 11.72 -13.59
N LEU A 38 13.01 10.62 -13.15
CA LEU A 38 12.35 9.30 -13.08
C LEU A 38 11.14 9.30 -12.14
N ARG A 39 11.27 9.89 -10.94
CA ARG A 39 10.15 10.01 -9.98
C ARG A 39 8.98 10.82 -10.55
N ARG A 40 9.25 11.96 -11.20
CA ARG A 40 8.21 12.79 -11.84
C ARG A 40 7.50 12.03 -12.96
N MET A 41 8.27 11.33 -13.79
CA MET A 41 7.73 10.50 -14.86
C MET A 41 6.83 9.39 -14.32
N ALA A 42 7.27 8.67 -13.29
CA ALA A 42 6.47 7.63 -12.66
C ALA A 42 5.10 8.13 -12.20
N LEU A 43 5.09 9.28 -11.51
CA LEU A 43 3.88 9.92 -11.02
C LEU A 43 2.95 10.32 -12.17
N ALA A 44 3.51 10.92 -13.24
CA ALA A 44 2.74 11.32 -14.42
C ALA A 44 2.06 10.11 -15.11
N TYR A 45 2.75 8.98 -15.20
CA TYR A 45 2.24 7.75 -15.81
C TYR A 45 1.54 6.81 -14.82
N LYS A 46 1.37 7.23 -13.55
CA LYS A 46 0.74 6.43 -12.47
C LYS A 46 1.40 5.06 -12.26
N VAL A 47 2.72 5.00 -12.46
CA VAL A 47 3.53 3.81 -12.17
C VAL A 47 3.98 3.87 -10.72
N PRO A 48 3.71 2.84 -9.90
CA PRO A 48 4.19 2.77 -8.52
C PRO A 48 5.71 2.92 -8.42
N ILE A 49 6.15 3.73 -7.45
CA ILE A 49 7.58 3.94 -7.14
C ILE A 49 7.91 3.51 -5.73
N ILE A 50 9.08 2.90 -5.60
CA ILE A 50 9.66 2.49 -4.32
C ILE A 50 11.02 3.13 -4.19
N THR A 51 11.24 3.85 -3.09
CA THR A 51 12.45 4.68 -2.91
C THR A 51 13.45 4.11 -1.90
N THR A 52 13.11 3.00 -1.25
CA THR A 52 13.95 2.36 -0.24
C THR A 52 14.15 0.89 -0.56
N ILE A 53 15.33 0.36 -0.22
CA ILE A 53 15.64 -1.06 -0.39
C ILE A 53 14.70 -1.90 0.48
N SER A 54 14.46 -1.49 1.73
CA SER A 54 13.52 -2.18 2.63
C SER A 54 12.10 -2.23 2.06
N GLY A 55 11.64 -1.13 1.46
CA GLY A 55 10.35 -1.08 0.77
C GLY A 55 10.32 -1.98 -0.46
N ALA A 56 11.43 -2.10 -1.19
CA ALA A 56 11.51 -2.97 -2.37
C ALA A 56 11.42 -4.45 -1.97
N LEU A 57 12.15 -4.84 -0.91
CA LEU A 57 12.08 -6.19 -0.35
C LEU A 57 10.67 -6.53 0.16
N ALA A 58 10.04 -5.63 0.91
CA ALA A 58 8.67 -5.82 1.39
C ALA A 58 7.66 -6.00 0.23
N ASN A 59 7.80 -5.23 -0.86
CA ASN A 59 6.95 -5.39 -2.05
C ASN A 59 7.18 -6.73 -2.75
N VAL A 60 8.42 -7.20 -2.84
CA VAL A 60 8.73 -8.53 -3.40
C VAL A 60 8.03 -9.62 -2.59
N ASP A 61 8.10 -9.56 -1.26
CA ASP A 61 7.48 -10.56 -0.40
C ASP A 61 5.94 -10.48 -0.43
N ALA A 62 5.38 -9.28 -0.51
CA ALA A 62 3.95 -9.08 -0.74
C ALA A 62 3.48 -9.70 -2.06
N ILE A 63 4.20 -9.44 -3.17
CA ILE A 63 3.88 -10.02 -4.49
C ILE A 63 3.98 -11.55 -4.46
N LYS A 64 5.01 -12.12 -3.81
CA LYS A 64 5.11 -13.57 -3.64
C LYS A 64 3.90 -14.13 -2.90
N SER A 65 3.54 -13.51 -1.77
CA SER A 65 2.39 -13.95 -0.96
C SER A 65 1.08 -13.89 -1.75
N LEU A 66 0.86 -12.82 -2.51
CA LEU A 66 -0.32 -12.65 -3.37
C LEU A 66 -0.40 -13.68 -4.50
N LYS A 67 0.74 -14.19 -4.98
CA LYS A 67 0.77 -15.23 -6.01
C LYS A 67 0.48 -16.63 -5.47
N SER A 68 0.78 -16.89 -4.19
CA SER A 68 0.66 -18.22 -3.59
C SER A 68 -0.57 -18.38 -2.68
N ASN A 69 -1.16 -17.29 -2.19
CA ASN A 69 -2.22 -17.31 -1.19
C ASN A 69 -3.41 -16.44 -1.61
N ALA A 70 -4.61 -16.82 -1.20
CA ALA A 70 -5.78 -15.95 -1.27
C ALA A 70 -5.70 -14.86 -0.19
N ILE A 71 -6.11 -13.63 -0.52
CA ILE A 71 -6.19 -12.55 0.46
C ILE A 71 -7.32 -12.87 1.44
N LYS A 72 -6.98 -12.97 2.73
CA LYS A 72 -7.98 -13.07 3.79
C LYS A 72 -8.53 -11.67 4.09
N MET A 73 -9.82 -11.48 3.89
CA MET A 73 -10.51 -10.28 4.36
C MET A 73 -10.92 -10.48 5.82
N VAL A 74 -10.67 -9.47 6.65
CA VAL A 74 -11.04 -9.43 8.07
C VAL A 74 -11.75 -8.10 8.29
N ALA A 75 -12.90 -8.10 8.97
CA ALA A 75 -13.60 -6.86 9.24
C ALA A 75 -12.81 -6.05 10.27
N LEU A 76 -12.84 -4.72 10.16
CA LEU A 76 -12.10 -3.85 11.08
C LEU A 76 -12.56 -4.08 12.53
N GLN A 77 -13.85 -4.36 12.74
CA GLN A 77 -14.46 -4.63 14.04
C GLN A 77 -13.88 -5.89 14.70
N ASP A 78 -13.58 -6.93 13.93
CA ASP A 78 -13.03 -8.19 14.44
C ASP A 78 -11.64 -8.01 15.09
N TYR A 79 -10.93 -6.92 14.79
CA TYR A 79 -9.65 -6.59 15.44
C TYR A 79 -9.84 -5.98 16.84
N PHE A 80 -11.03 -5.48 17.17
CA PHE A 80 -11.32 -4.75 18.41
C PHE A 80 -12.29 -5.48 19.34
N ASP A 81 -12.90 -6.59 18.92
CA ASP A 81 -13.67 -7.52 19.78
C ASP A 81 -12.73 -8.33 20.70
N THR A 82 -11.92 -7.59 21.47
CA THR A 82 -11.43 -8.08 22.76
C THR A 82 -12.62 -8.08 23.68
N GLU A 83 -13.05 -9.27 24.10
CA GLU A 83 -14.13 -9.45 25.05
C GLU A 83 -14.06 -8.39 26.17
N ILE A 84 -15.11 -7.60 26.33
CA ILE A 84 -15.35 -6.85 27.57
C ILE A 84 -15.78 -7.89 28.61
N THR A 85 -14.85 -8.74 29.04
CA THR A 85 -14.98 -9.62 30.20
C THR A 85 -14.22 -9.02 31.37
N THR A 86 -14.65 -7.85 31.80
CA THR A 86 -14.50 -7.39 33.19
C THR A 86 -15.85 -6.89 33.66
N GLY A 87 -16.60 -7.79 34.30
CA GLY A 87 -17.98 -7.54 34.71
C GLY A 87 -18.10 -6.49 35.80
N VAL A 88 -19.16 -5.67 35.70
CA VAL A 88 -20.04 -5.25 36.81
C VAL A 88 -21.41 -4.99 36.17
N GLY A 89 -22.47 -5.49 36.80
CA GLY A 89 -23.80 -5.61 36.22
C GLY A 89 -24.60 -4.33 36.06
N GLU A 90 -25.69 -4.45 35.30
CA GLU A 90 -27.04 -4.17 35.76
C GLU A 90 -28.01 -4.74 34.71
N THR A 91 -28.94 -5.56 35.18
CA THR A 91 -30.09 -6.06 34.44
C THR A 91 -30.92 -4.89 33.93
N LEU A 92 -30.85 -4.61 32.63
CA LEU A 92 -31.88 -3.83 31.96
C LEU A 92 -33.10 -4.72 31.78
N GLN A 93 -34.05 -4.58 32.69
CA GLN A 93 -35.38 -5.19 32.60
C GLN A 93 -36.04 -4.80 31.28
N SER A 94 -36.64 -5.80 30.62
CA SER A 94 -37.56 -5.59 29.52
C SER A 94 -38.71 -4.70 29.98
N ALA A 95 -38.85 -3.52 29.38
CA ALA A 95 -40.08 -2.76 29.47
C ALA A 95 -41.16 -3.56 28.74
N SER A 96 -41.98 -4.28 29.51
CA SER A 96 -43.23 -4.85 29.03
C SER A 96 -44.12 -3.70 28.57
N ALA A 97 -44.46 -3.70 27.28
CA ALA A 97 -45.54 -2.88 26.78
C ALA A 97 -46.86 -3.42 27.36
N SER A 98 -47.30 -2.83 28.47
CA SER A 98 -48.67 -2.93 28.95
C SER A 98 -49.33 -1.58 28.74
N SER A 99 -50.18 -1.50 27.72
CA SER A 99 -51.15 -0.42 27.58
C SER A 99 -52.48 -1.04 27.19
N SER A 100 -53.24 -1.39 28.23
CA SER A 100 -54.68 -1.59 28.15
C SER A 100 -55.36 -0.23 27.99
N ILE A 101 -56.04 -0.02 26.87
CA ILE A 101 -57.37 0.64 26.81
C ILE A 101 -58.17 -0.12 25.76
#